data_AF-A0A8T3AQY8-F1
#
_entry.id   AF-A0A8T3AQY8-F1
#
_cell.length_a   1.000
_cell.length_b   1.000
_cell.length_c   1.000
_cell.angle_alpha   90.00
_cell.angle_beta   90.00
_cell.angle_gamma   90.00
#
_symmetry.space_group_name_H-M   'P 1'
#
loop_
_entity.id
_entity.type
_entity.pdbx_description
1 polymer ?
#
loop_
_entity_poly.entity_id
_entity_poly.type
_entity_poly.pdbx_seq_one_letter_code
_entity_poly.pdbx_strand_id
1 'polypeptide(L)'
;MVCCQSSTYTSYFGYLSNDYYSRLLPSIGGITKCVDLASPSNPTNLRDSDYWSSRQAAVVHSEDLPFLAPQSRLRGQSFPIVSKRNLTGTDNVDLSGFSIFWGGLVRIDILKGLPQTRLTFFGPRKLQILMVPTAEADEFYHKEVGVLLTPPSEKLRELWPGLQSVRQLKIKFEDQKIPASDITISGLGWISVEPFGLGVGQNEFVDCKGELHLDVRVPKPVEIFVRPPMPVGSGSAEWYQYQELTEAEEELRPKWYY
;
A
#
# COMPACT_ATOMS: atom_id res chain seq x y z
N MET A 1 11.87 -31.04 12.89
CA MET A 1 11.62 -31.47 11.50
C MET A 1 10.31 -30.82 11.09
N VAL A 2 10.39 -29.78 10.26
CA VAL A 2 9.28 -28.86 9.93
C VAL A 2 8.53 -29.43 8.73
N CYS A 3 7.22 -29.64 8.86
CA CYS A 3 6.34 -29.90 7.72
C CYS A 3 5.57 -28.62 7.39
N CYS A 4 5.79 -28.13 6.17
CA CYS A 4 5.01 -27.09 5.53
C CYS A 4 3.57 -27.56 5.29
N GLN A 5 2.58 -26.73 5.63
CA GLN A 5 1.25 -26.82 5.05
C GLN A 5 0.87 -25.46 4.45
N SER A 6 0.74 -25.48 3.13
CA SER A 6 0.20 -24.44 2.27
C SER A 6 -1.28 -24.22 2.56
N SER A 7 -1.66 -22.98 2.90
CA SER A 7 -3.06 -22.56 2.98
C SER A 7 -3.40 -21.76 1.72
N THR A 8 -4.31 -22.30 0.91
CA THR A 8 -4.92 -21.64 -0.24
C THR A 8 -6.05 -20.73 0.24
N TYR A 9 -5.98 -19.45 -0.14
CA TYR A 9 -6.96 -18.42 0.19
C TYR A 9 -7.94 -18.30 -0.98
N THR A 10 -9.19 -18.71 -0.79
CA THR A 10 -10.25 -18.57 -1.82
C THR A 10 -11.10 -17.36 -1.47
N SER A 11 -10.95 -16.27 -2.23
CA SER A 11 -11.81 -15.08 -2.15
C SER A 11 -13.13 -15.35 -2.88
N TYR A 12 -14.25 -15.38 -2.16
CA TYR A 12 -15.59 -15.37 -2.73
C TYR A 12 -16.09 -13.92 -2.85
N PHE A 13 -16.19 -13.41 -4.08
CA PHE A 13 -17.01 -12.24 -4.42
C PHE A 13 -18.42 -12.74 -4.78
N GLY A 14 -19.39 -12.47 -3.93
CA GLY A 14 -20.81 -12.66 -4.24
C GLY A 14 -21.33 -11.47 -5.06
N TYR A 15 -21.88 -11.74 -6.23
CA TYR A 15 -22.70 -10.80 -7.00
C TYR A 15 -24.17 -11.22 -6.91
N LEU A 16 -25.01 -10.33 -6.39
CA LEU A 16 -26.47 -10.33 -6.62
C LEU A 16 -26.74 -9.28 -7.71
N SER A 17 -27.14 -9.71 -8.89
CA SER A 17 -28.53 -9.75 -9.40
C SER A 17 -28.88 -8.51 -10.23
N ASN A 18 -29.07 -8.70 -11.54
CA ASN A 18 -30.40 -8.69 -12.14
C ASN A 18 -30.35 -8.88 -13.65
N ASP A 19 -31.15 -9.86 -14.08
CA ASP A 19 -31.87 -10.00 -15.34
C ASP A 19 -31.71 -8.88 -16.36
N TYR A 20 -31.35 -9.23 -17.60
CA TYR A 20 -32.09 -8.88 -18.81
C TYR A 20 -31.48 -9.60 -20.02
N TYR A 21 -32.35 -10.05 -20.94
CA TYR A 21 -32.10 -10.74 -22.21
C TYR A 21 -32.06 -12.28 -22.23
N SER A 22 -33.29 -12.80 -22.29
CA SER A 22 -33.67 -13.97 -23.06
C SER A 22 -33.34 -13.84 -24.56
N ARG A 23 -33.31 -15.01 -25.23
CA ARG A 23 -33.47 -15.30 -26.68
C ARG A 23 -32.18 -15.68 -27.45
N LEU A 24 -31.95 -16.99 -27.61
CA LEU A 24 -32.18 -17.75 -28.86
C LEU A 24 -31.35 -19.06 -28.88
N LEU A 25 -32.04 -20.19 -28.75
CA LEU A 25 -31.62 -21.44 -29.39
C LEU A 25 -32.35 -21.54 -30.74
N PRO A 26 -31.78 -22.29 -31.70
CA PRO A 26 -32.57 -23.38 -32.25
C PRO A 26 -31.83 -24.71 -32.24
N SER A 27 -32.65 -25.72 -32.00
CA SER A 27 -32.43 -27.17 -32.00
C SER A 27 -32.07 -27.73 -33.37
N ILE A 28 -31.09 -28.63 -33.43
CA ILE A 28 -31.01 -29.83 -34.30
C ILE A 28 -30.08 -30.80 -33.53
N GLY A 29 -30.50 -31.94 -32.97
CA GLY A 29 -31.07 -33.11 -33.63
C GLY A 29 -29.95 -34.14 -33.87
N GLY A 30 -29.81 -35.17 -33.02
CA GLY A 30 -28.89 -36.28 -33.27
C GLY A 30 -28.44 -37.04 -32.02
N ILE A 31 -29.17 -38.11 -31.68
CA ILE A 31 -28.74 -39.13 -30.71
C ILE A 31 -27.67 -39.99 -31.39
N THR A 32 -26.46 -40.07 -30.84
CA THR A 32 -25.58 -41.22 -31.09
C THR A 32 -24.66 -41.49 -29.89
N LYS A 33 -24.89 -42.68 -29.30
CA LYS A 33 -24.06 -43.54 -28.45
C LYS A 33 -22.72 -43.00 -27.92
N CYS A 34 -22.62 -43.00 -26.59
CA CYS A 34 -21.37 -43.14 -25.87
C CYS A 34 -20.63 -44.42 -26.34
N VAL A 35 -19.42 -44.25 -26.86
CA VAL A 35 -18.44 -45.33 -26.99
C VAL A 35 -17.16 -44.77 -26.41
N ASP A 36 -16.78 -45.33 -25.27
CA ASP A 36 -15.48 -45.12 -24.65
C ASP A 36 -14.38 -45.56 -25.63
N LEU A 37 -13.62 -44.58 -26.12
CA LEU A 37 -12.31 -44.81 -26.72
C LEU A 37 -11.31 -43.92 -25.99
N ALA A 38 -10.74 -44.49 -24.94
CA ALA A 38 -9.52 -44.00 -24.33
C ALA A 38 -8.40 -44.03 -25.39
N SER A 39 -7.78 -42.89 -25.64
CA SER A 39 -6.44 -42.78 -26.24
C SER A 39 -5.73 -41.55 -25.68
N PRO A 40 -4.41 -41.62 -25.47
CA PRO A 40 -3.71 -40.83 -24.48
C PRO A 40 -3.40 -39.43 -25.01
N SER A 41 -4.04 -38.41 -24.47
CA SER A 41 -3.69 -37.01 -24.74
C SER A 41 -2.48 -36.60 -23.90
N ASN A 42 -1.32 -36.66 -24.57
CA ASN A 42 -0.27 -35.64 -24.61
C ASN A 42 -0.20 -34.66 -23.40
N PRO A 43 0.86 -34.69 -22.57
CA PRO A 43 1.04 -33.71 -21.52
C PRO A 43 1.71 -32.48 -22.13
N THR A 44 1.00 -31.36 -22.16
CA THR A 44 1.52 -29.97 -22.10
C THR A 44 0.51 -29.06 -22.76
N ASN A 45 -0.36 -28.46 -21.95
CA ASN A 45 -0.85 -27.09 -22.12
C ASN A 45 -1.78 -26.80 -20.94
N LEU A 46 -1.19 -26.78 -19.74
CA LEU A 46 -1.70 -25.89 -18.71
C LEU A 46 -1.46 -24.49 -19.26
N ARG A 47 -2.51 -23.89 -19.84
CA ARG A 47 -2.50 -22.45 -20.07
C ARG A 47 -2.39 -21.86 -18.68
N ASP A 48 -1.24 -21.28 -18.38
CA ASP A 48 -1.05 -20.49 -17.18
C ASP A 48 -2.21 -19.50 -17.12
N SER A 49 -3.11 -19.70 -16.15
CA SER A 49 -4.09 -18.70 -15.77
C SER A 49 -3.29 -17.42 -15.56
N ASP A 50 -3.59 -16.36 -16.31
CA ASP A 50 -2.95 -15.06 -16.19
C ASP A 50 -2.76 -14.74 -14.69
N TYR A 51 -1.55 -14.88 -14.15
CA TYR A 51 -1.33 -14.66 -12.73
C TYR A 51 -1.32 -13.15 -12.53
N TRP A 52 -2.43 -12.58 -12.03
CA TRP A 52 -2.51 -11.17 -11.65
C TRP A 52 -1.48 -10.87 -10.55
N SER A 53 -0.29 -10.43 -10.97
CA SER A 53 0.75 -9.94 -10.06
C SER A 53 0.36 -8.57 -9.49
N SER A 54 0.74 -8.30 -8.24
CA SER A 54 0.54 -6.97 -7.64
C SER A 54 1.16 -5.89 -8.52
N ARG A 55 0.53 -4.70 -8.62
CA ARG A 55 0.91 -3.68 -9.62
C ARG A 55 2.39 -3.26 -9.57
N GLN A 56 2.97 -3.11 -8.39
CA GLN A 56 4.40 -2.83 -8.24
C GLN A 56 5.30 -4.00 -8.70
N ALA A 57 4.88 -5.24 -8.47
CA ALA A 57 5.58 -6.42 -8.96
C ALA A 57 5.49 -6.59 -10.48
N ALA A 58 4.59 -5.87 -11.15
CA ALA A 58 4.55 -5.79 -12.62
C ALA A 58 5.54 -4.76 -13.20
N VAL A 59 6.06 -3.83 -12.39
CA VAL A 59 7.04 -2.81 -12.81
C VAL A 59 8.47 -3.23 -12.47
N VAL A 60 8.63 -3.85 -11.30
CA VAL A 60 9.93 -4.26 -10.79
C VAL A 60 10.34 -5.57 -11.46
N HIS A 61 11.58 -5.65 -11.93
CA HIS A 61 12.13 -6.85 -12.54
C HIS A 61 12.15 -8.02 -11.54
N SER A 62 12.12 -9.26 -12.06
CA SER A 62 12.06 -10.49 -11.25
C SER A 62 13.17 -10.59 -10.20
N GLU A 63 14.38 -10.13 -10.52
CA GLU A 63 15.54 -10.12 -9.62
C GLU A 63 15.34 -9.23 -8.37
N ASP A 64 14.53 -8.17 -8.49
CA ASP A 64 14.30 -7.20 -7.42
C ASP A 64 12.98 -7.47 -6.64
N LEU A 65 12.15 -8.40 -7.09
CA LEU A 65 10.92 -8.82 -6.37
C LEU A 65 11.15 -9.25 -4.90
N PRO A 66 12.27 -9.90 -4.52
CA PRO A 66 12.54 -10.24 -3.14
C PRO A 66 12.69 -9.04 -2.18
N PHE A 67 12.83 -7.81 -2.70
CA PHE A 67 12.79 -6.56 -1.91
C PHE A 67 11.37 -6.13 -1.59
N LEU A 68 10.42 -6.42 -2.48
CA LEU A 68 8.99 -6.12 -2.29
C LEU A 68 8.29 -7.14 -1.40
N ALA A 69 8.76 -8.38 -1.39
CA ALA A 69 8.15 -9.44 -0.58
C ALA A 69 8.45 -9.25 0.92
N PRO A 70 7.43 -9.00 1.78
CA PRO A 70 7.66 -8.90 3.21
C PRO A 70 8.07 -10.27 3.78
N GLN A 71 9.27 -10.35 4.33
CA GLN A 71 9.81 -11.58 4.96
C GLN A 71 9.39 -11.72 6.43
N SER A 72 8.71 -10.72 6.97
CA SER A 72 8.28 -10.67 8.36
C SER A 72 7.10 -9.71 8.49
N ARG A 73 6.45 -9.72 9.66
CA ARG A 73 5.36 -8.79 9.96
C ARG A 73 5.79 -7.34 9.69
N LEU A 74 4.95 -6.60 8.96
CA LEU A 74 5.20 -5.19 8.66
C LEU A 74 5.35 -4.40 9.96
N ARG A 75 6.38 -3.55 10.01
CA ARG A 75 6.61 -2.61 11.11
C ARG A 75 6.66 -1.21 10.53
N GLY A 76 5.93 -0.29 11.15
CA GLY A 76 5.93 1.11 10.77
C GLY A 76 7.31 1.73 11.01
N GLN A 77 7.82 2.42 9.99
CA GLN A 77 9.01 3.27 10.08
C GLN A 77 8.56 4.72 10.04
N SER A 78 8.78 5.47 11.12
CA SER A 78 8.24 6.82 11.25
C SER A 78 9.27 7.90 11.01
N PHE A 79 8.83 8.97 10.34
CA PHE A 79 9.62 10.15 10.03
C PHE A 79 8.83 11.42 10.39
N PRO A 80 9.46 12.46 10.96
CA PRO A 80 10.88 12.52 11.34
C PRO A 80 11.21 11.57 12.52
N ILE A 81 12.46 11.10 12.58
CA ILE A 81 12.94 10.24 13.68
C ILE A 81 13.19 11.12 14.91
N VAL A 82 12.13 11.40 15.67
CA VAL A 82 12.26 12.14 16.93
C VAL A 82 12.55 11.17 18.06
N SER A 83 13.79 11.19 18.55
CA SER A 83 14.16 10.44 19.75
C SER A 83 13.57 11.12 20.98
N LYS A 84 12.76 10.40 21.76
CA LYS A 84 12.15 10.90 23.03
C LYS A 84 13.14 11.52 24.03
N ARG A 85 14.44 11.31 23.86
CA ARG A 85 15.52 11.81 24.74
C ARG A 85 15.93 13.26 24.51
N ASN A 86 15.58 13.87 23.36
CA ASN A 86 16.03 15.23 23.00
C ASN A 86 14.87 16.24 22.92
N LEU A 87 13.72 15.97 23.53
CA LEU A 87 12.57 16.88 23.53
C LEU A 87 12.81 18.08 24.48
N THR A 88 13.64 19.03 24.05
CA THR A 88 13.69 20.38 24.63
C THR A 88 12.67 21.27 23.91
N GLY A 89 11.38 21.06 24.18
CA GLY A 89 10.30 22.04 24.08
C GLY A 89 10.00 22.82 22.78
N THR A 90 10.81 22.75 21.71
CA THR A 90 10.71 23.75 20.62
C THR A 90 11.14 23.26 19.23
N ASP A 91 11.31 21.95 19.01
CA ASP A 91 11.71 21.46 17.68
C ASP A 91 10.46 21.22 16.83
N ASN A 92 9.87 22.33 16.36
CA ASN A 92 8.91 22.32 15.25
C ASN A 92 9.66 21.90 13.98
N VAL A 93 9.77 20.59 13.73
CA VAL A 93 10.40 20.08 12.51
C VAL A 93 9.41 20.25 11.36
N ASP A 94 9.53 21.36 10.65
CA ASP A 94 8.81 21.56 9.40
C ASP A 94 9.39 20.64 8.31
N LEU A 95 8.55 19.72 7.83
CA LEU A 95 8.87 18.83 6.72
C LEU A 95 8.66 19.49 5.35
N SER A 96 8.14 20.73 5.32
CA SER A 96 7.93 21.44 4.06
C SER A 96 9.25 21.65 3.31
N GLY A 97 9.21 21.46 1.98
CA GLY A 97 10.40 21.57 1.13
C GLY A 97 11.35 20.38 1.20
N PHE A 98 10.95 19.26 1.82
CA PHE A 98 11.67 17.99 1.75
C PHE A 98 10.97 16.97 0.85
N SER A 99 11.78 16.14 0.21
CA SER A 99 11.37 15.00 -0.59
C SER A 99 11.82 13.71 0.08
N ILE A 100 10.88 12.77 0.23
CA ILE A 100 11.14 11.45 0.82
C ILE A 100 11.11 10.40 -0.28
N PHE A 101 12.17 9.61 -0.37
CA PHE A 101 12.29 8.47 -1.26
C PHE A 101 12.05 7.17 -0.48
N TRP A 102 11.28 6.26 -1.06
CA TRP A 102 11.08 4.91 -0.56
C TRP A 102 11.64 3.92 -1.58
N GLY A 103 12.91 3.54 -1.39
CA GLY A 103 13.74 2.94 -2.45
C GLY A 103 13.79 3.84 -3.68
N GLY A 104 13.91 3.25 -4.87
CA GLY A 104 13.78 3.96 -6.15
C GLY A 104 12.35 3.98 -6.70
N LEU A 105 11.37 3.46 -5.93
CA LEU A 105 10.01 3.18 -6.40
C LEU A 105 8.99 4.28 -6.13
N VAL A 106 9.23 5.11 -5.13
CA VAL A 106 8.30 6.17 -4.72
C VAL A 106 9.10 7.39 -4.31
N ARG A 107 8.65 8.55 -4.74
CA ARG A 107 9.09 9.85 -4.24
C ARG A 107 7.87 10.61 -3.73
N ILE A 108 8.04 11.29 -2.60
CA ILE A 108 6.98 12.09 -1.97
C ILE A 108 7.56 13.47 -1.71
N ASP A 109 7.04 14.47 -2.42
CA ASP A 109 7.44 15.86 -2.24
C ASP A 109 6.45 16.53 -1.28
N ILE A 110 6.94 17.05 -0.15
CA ILE A 110 6.11 17.73 0.85
C ILE A 110 6.11 19.21 0.52
N LEU A 111 5.04 19.67 -0.15
CA LEU A 111 4.91 21.06 -0.59
C LEU A 111 4.54 21.98 0.56
N LYS A 112 3.59 21.53 1.39
CA LYS A 112 3.11 22.27 2.55
C LYS A 112 2.80 21.27 3.65
N GLY A 113 3.58 21.32 4.72
CA GLY A 113 3.39 20.51 5.92
C GLY A 113 2.94 21.37 7.09
N LEU A 114 2.22 20.76 8.04
CA LEU A 114 2.20 21.31 9.39
C LEU A 114 3.53 20.98 10.06
N PRO A 115 4.09 21.88 10.91
CA PRO A 115 5.33 21.62 11.65
C PRO A 115 5.27 20.40 12.60
N GLN A 116 4.06 19.88 12.77
CA GLN A 116 3.70 18.78 13.64
C GLN A 116 3.14 17.62 12.83
N THR A 117 3.81 17.23 11.75
CA THR A 117 3.40 16.10 10.90
C THR A 117 4.40 14.96 11.02
N ARG A 118 3.89 13.74 11.22
CA ARG A 118 4.64 12.50 11.18
C ARG A 118 4.09 11.58 10.10
N LEU A 119 5.00 11.04 9.30
CA LEU A 119 4.70 10.06 8.26
C LEU A 119 5.23 8.71 8.70
N THR A 120 4.34 7.72 8.84
CA THR A 120 4.72 6.35 9.22
C THR A 120 4.53 5.41 8.02
N PHE A 121 5.64 4.87 7.53
CA PHE A 121 5.70 4.00 6.36
C PHE A 121 5.52 2.54 6.77
N PHE A 122 4.51 1.89 6.20
CA PHE A 122 4.21 0.48 6.40
C PHE A 122 4.42 -0.29 5.10
N GLY A 123 5.57 -0.95 5.01
CA GLY A 123 5.90 -1.80 3.86
C GLY A 123 7.18 -2.60 4.09
N PRO A 124 7.78 -3.15 3.02
CA PRO A 124 8.90 -4.07 3.13
C PRO A 124 10.10 -3.42 3.83
N ARG A 125 10.57 -4.04 4.93
CA ARG A 125 11.68 -3.50 5.75
C ARG A 125 13.00 -3.35 4.98
N LYS A 126 13.18 -4.13 3.91
CA LYS A 126 14.39 -4.06 3.08
C LYS A 126 14.48 -2.76 2.27
N LEU A 127 13.37 -2.06 2.09
CA LEU A 127 13.33 -0.80 1.36
C LEU A 127 13.74 0.34 2.27
N GLN A 128 14.79 1.04 1.87
CA GLN A 128 15.30 2.19 2.59
C GLN A 128 14.39 3.40 2.37
N ILE A 129 14.30 4.23 3.39
CA ILE A 129 13.59 5.51 3.34
C ILE A 129 14.63 6.60 3.51
N LEU A 130 14.76 7.48 2.54
CA LEU A 130 15.75 8.57 2.51
C LEU A 130 15.05 9.91 2.32
N MET A 131 15.55 10.94 2.97
CA MET A 131 14.99 12.30 2.89
C MET A 131 16.05 13.26 2.37
N VAL A 132 15.66 14.11 1.43
CA VAL A 132 16.54 15.06 0.72
C VAL A 132 15.77 16.37 0.53
N PRO A 133 16.42 17.55 0.54
CA PRO A 133 15.76 18.79 0.16
C PRO A 133 15.14 18.70 -1.23
N THR A 134 13.90 19.19 -1.41
CA THR A 134 13.17 19.08 -2.69
C THR A 134 13.91 19.76 -3.85
N ALA A 135 14.70 20.80 -3.57
CA ALA A 135 15.53 21.47 -4.58
C ALA A 135 16.60 20.55 -5.21
N GLU A 136 17.12 19.58 -4.45
CA GLU A 136 18.17 18.65 -4.90
C GLU A 136 17.59 17.28 -5.30
N ALA A 137 16.30 17.05 -5.06
CA ALA A 137 15.69 15.73 -5.16
C ALA A 137 15.71 15.14 -6.59
N ASP A 138 15.60 15.97 -7.62
CA ASP A 138 15.69 15.51 -9.02
C ASP A 138 17.10 15.05 -9.38
N GLU A 139 18.12 15.83 -9.00
CA GLU A 139 19.53 15.48 -9.22
C GLU A 139 19.93 14.25 -8.40
N PHE A 140 19.51 14.21 -7.13
CA PHE A 140 19.73 13.07 -6.24
C PHE A 140 19.12 11.79 -6.80
N TYR A 141 17.86 11.84 -7.27
CA TYR A 141 17.22 10.67 -7.85
C TYR A 141 17.96 10.18 -9.09
N HIS A 142 18.37 11.09 -9.98
CA HIS A 142 19.12 10.72 -11.17
C HIS A 142 20.46 10.09 -10.82
N LYS A 143 21.17 10.58 -9.80
CA LYS A 143 22.46 10.03 -9.40
C LYS A 143 22.34 8.68 -8.68
N GLU A 144 21.41 8.56 -7.73
CA GLU A 144 21.39 7.49 -6.73
C GLU A 144 20.44 6.33 -7.04
N VAL A 145 19.58 6.43 -8.07
CA VAL A 145 18.75 5.30 -8.54
C VAL A 145 19.64 4.14 -8.99
N GLY A 146 19.37 2.93 -8.51
CA GLY A 146 20.25 1.77 -8.76
C GLY A 146 21.45 1.64 -7.81
N VAL A 147 21.73 2.66 -6.99
CA VAL A 147 22.84 2.64 -6.01
C VAL A 147 22.27 2.61 -4.59
N LEU A 148 21.91 3.78 -4.04
CA LEU A 148 21.25 3.88 -2.73
C LEU A 148 19.74 3.67 -2.85
N LEU A 149 19.13 4.18 -3.92
CA LEU A 149 17.70 4.07 -4.18
C LEU A 149 17.41 2.77 -4.94
N THR A 150 17.42 1.68 -4.17
CA THR A 150 17.10 0.32 -4.66
C THR A 150 15.78 -0.16 -4.05
N PRO A 151 14.91 -0.81 -4.84
CA PRO A 151 15.00 -1.11 -6.28
C PRO A 151 14.56 0.08 -7.16
N PRO A 152 14.98 0.15 -8.44
CA PRO A 152 15.71 -0.89 -9.20
C PRO A 152 17.16 -1.06 -8.73
N SER A 153 17.78 -2.22 -8.98
CA SER A 153 19.22 -2.43 -8.82
C SER A 153 20.02 -1.82 -9.98
N GLU A 154 21.33 -1.61 -9.77
CA GLU A 154 22.24 -0.96 -10.74
C GLU A 154 22.12 -1.53 -12.16
N LYS A 155 22.08 -2.86 -12.28
CA LYS A 155 21.98 -3.57 -13.58
C LYS A 155 20.70 -3.26 -14.35
N LEU A 156 19.64 -2.92 -13.62
CA LEU A 156 18.29 -2.72 -14.16
C LEU A 156 17.94 -1.24 -14.26
N ARG A 157 18.85 -0.35 -13.87
CA ARG A 157 18.68 1.09 -13.91
C ARG A 157 18.35 1.60 -15.31
N GLU A 158 18.98 1.07 -16.35
CA GLU A 158 18.76 1.50 -17.74
C GLU A 158 17.37 1.13 -18.27
N LEU A 159 16.80 0.03 -17.78
CA LEU A 159 15.46 -0.45 -18.16
C LEU A 159 14.35 0.17 -17.29
N TRP A 160 14.73 0.93 -16.26
CA TRP A 160 13.78 1.47 -15.31
C TRP A 160 12.99 2.65 -15.92
N PRO A 161 11.65 2.58 -15.99
CA PRO A 161 10.84 3.63 -16.60
C PRO A 161 10.79 4.94 -15.80
N GLY A 162 11.30 4.94 -14.55
CA GLY A 162 11.26 6.10 -13.67
C GLY A 162 9.88 6.37 -13.04
N LEU A 163 9.81 7.47 -12.29
CA LEU A 163 8.61 7.91 -11.58
C LEU A 163 7.82 8.91 -12.44
N GLN A 164 7.02 8.39 -13.37
CA GLN A 164 6.32 9.19 -14.37
C GLN A 164 4.97 9.73 -13.91
N SER A 165 4.26 8.98 -13.06
CA SER A 165 2.95 9.38 -12.57
C SER A 165 3.10 10.25 -11.33
N VAL A 166 2.52 11.44 -11.36
CA VAL A 166 2.44 12.35 -10.22
C VAL A 166 0.99 12.44 -9.76
N ARG A 167 0.77 12.24 -8.46
CA ARG A 167 -0.54 12.45 -7.82
C ARG A 167 -0.41 13.47 -6.72
N GLN A 168 -1.10 14.59 -6.91
CA GLN A 168 -1.18 15.65 -5.91
C GLN A 168 -2.26 15.30 -4.89
N LEU A 169 -1.91 15.31 -3.61
CA LEU A 169 -2.80 14.96 -2.51
C LEU A 169 -2.91 16.12 -1.54
N LYS A 170 -4.14 16.37 -1.09
CA LYS A 170 -4.48 17.34 -0.04
C LYS A 170 -5.16 16.60 1.09
N ILE A 171 -4.47 16.47 2.22
CA ILE A 171 -4.96 15.74 3.39
C ILE A 171 -5.28 16.77 4.46
N LYS A 172 -6.50 16.70 5.00
CA LYS A 172 -6.97 17.58 6.07
C LYS A 172 -6.80 16.87 7.40
N PHE A 173 -6.35 17.59 8.41
CA PHE A 173 -6.32 17.10 9.78
C PHE A 173 -7.61 17.50 10.48
N GLU A 174 -8.37 16.51 10.95
CA GLU A 174 -9.62 16.73 11.70
C GLU A 174 -9.38 16.68 13.21
N ASP A 175 -8.59 15.69 13.67
CA ASP A 175 -8.24 15.49 15.07
C ASP A 175 -6.72 15.30 15.19
N GLN A 176 -6.15 15.75 16.31
CA GLN A 176 -4.73 15.58 16.65
C GLN A 176 -4.42 14.22 17.27
N LYS A 177 -5.44 13.48 17.73
CA LYS A 177 -5.28 12.16 18.35
C LYS A 177 -5.42 11.02 17.35
N ILE A 178 -6.03 11.30 16.20
CA ILE A 178 -6.35 10.31 15.17
C ILE A 178 -5.44 10.57 13.97
N PRO A 179 -4.87 9.54 13.35
CA PRO A 179 -4.21 9.71 12.06
C PRO A 179 -5.19 10.30 11.03
N ALA A 180 -4.73 11.24 10.21
CA ALA A 180 -5.61 11.90 9.25
C ALA A 180 -6.04 10.96 8.12
N SER A 181 -5.10 10.18 7.58
CA SER A 181 -5.37 9.27 6.47
C SER A 181 -4.20 8.33 6.19
N ASP A 182 -4.49 7.21 5.52
CA ASP A 182 -3.49 6.34 4.91
C ASP A 182 -3.36 6.63 3.41
N ILE A 183 -2.15 6.99 2.98
CA ILE A 183 -1.77 7.06 1.57
C ILE A 183 -1.27 5.67 1.16
N THR A 184 -2.06 4.97 0.36
CA THR A 184 -1.73 3.60 -0.07
C THR A 184 -1.12 3.58 -1.46
N ILE A 185 -0.09 2.76 -1.63
CA ILE A 185 0.63 2.55 -2.88
C ILE A 185 0.48 1.08 -3.26
N SER A 186 -0.22 0.83 -4.35
CA SER A 186 -0.64 -0.52 -4.74
C SER A 186 0.56 -1.44 -4.96
N GLY A 187 0.62 -2.56 -4.22
CA GLY A 187 1.70 -3.54 -4.32
C GLY A 187 2.98 -3.20 -3.54
N LEU A 188 2.99 -2.12 -2.76
CA LEU A 188 4.11 -1.76 -1.89
C LEU A 188 3.69 -1.73 -0.42
N GLY A 189 2.65 -0.95 -0.09
CA GLY A 189 2.29 -0.66 1.28
C GLY A 189 1.52 0.64 1.40
N TRP A 190 1.50 1.22 2.60
CA TRP A 190 0.85 2.50 2.85
C TRP A 190 1.66 3.38 3.79
N ILE A 191 1.29 4.66 3.84
CA ILE A 191 1.91 5.69 4.65
C ILE A 191 0.80 6.32 5.49
N SER A 192 0.87 6.11 6.80
CA SER A 192 -0.02 6.76 7.76
C SER A 192 0.44 8.19 7.97
N VAL A 193 -0.47 9.14 7.79
CA VAL A 193 -0.25 10.57 8.05
C VAL A 193 -0.81 10.89 9.43
N GLU A 194 0.09 11.16 10.35
CA GLU A 194 -0.23 11.40 11.76
C GLU A 194 0.13 12.83 12.15
N PRO A 195 -0.74 13.55 12.85
CA PRO A 195 -0.31 14.72 13.60
C PRO A 195 0.66 14.31 14.71
N PHE A 196 1.71 15.10 14.94
CA PHE A 196 2.79 14.84 15.88
C PHE A 196 3.17 16.12 16.60
N GLY A 197 2.77 16.30 17.87
CA GLY A 197 3.23 17.50 18.57
C GLY A 197 2.46 18.00 19.78
N LEU A 198 1.70 17.19 20.51
CA LEU A 198 1.31 17.58 21.88
C LEU A 198 1.86 16.59 22.89
N GLY A 199 2.93 17.00 23.58
CA GLY A 199 3.22 16.47 24.89
C GLY A 199 2.01 16.72 25.80
N VAL A 200 1.61 15.68 26.52
CA VAL A 200 0.73 15.77 27.68
C VAL A 200 1.27 16.87 28.60
N GLY A 201 0.68 18.07 28.62
CA GLY A 201 1.08 19.08 29.61
C GLY A 201 0.83 20.57 29.31
N GLN A 202 0.47 20.99 28.10
CA GLN A 202 0.16 22.41 27.86
C GLN A 202 -1.26 22.59 27.34
N ASN A 203 -2.08 23.28 28.14
CA ASN A 203 -3.46 23.69 27.89
C ASN A 203 -3.61 24.75 26.79
N GLU A 204 -2.80 24.68 25.74
CA GLU A 204 -2.98 25.50 24.54
C GLU A 204 -3.41 24.58 23.40
N PHE A 205 -4.73 24.40 23.30
CA PHE A 205 -5.38 23.87 22.11
C PHE A 205 -5.10 24.84 20.95
N VAL A 206 -3.96 24.68 20.29
CA VAL A 206 -3.77 25.27 18.97
C VAL A 206 -4.67 24.47 18.03
N ASP A 207 -5.64 25.16 17.42
CA ASP A 207 -6.64 24.57 16.53
C ASP A 207 -5.91 24.09 15.25
N CYS A 208 -5.35 22.88 15.27
CA CYS A 208 -4.54 22.31 14.18
C CYS A 208 -5.39 21.82 12.99
N LYS A 209 -6.39 22.62 12.57
CA LYS A 209 -7.07 22.47 11.29
C LYS A 209 -6.12 22.90 10.17
N GLY A 210 -5.14 22.06 9.90
CA GLY A 210 -4.21 22.27 8.81
C GLY A 210 -4.47 21.35 7.64
N GLU A 211 -3.82 21.68 6.53
CA GLU A 211 -3.81 20.86 5.33
C GLU A 211 -2.35 20.48 5.02
N LEU A 212 -2.11 19.19 4.81
CA LEU A 212 -0.88 18.66 4.24
C LEU A 212 -1.05 18.56 2.73
N HIS A 213 -0.21 19.28 1.98
CA HIS A 213 -0.16 19.19 0.52
C HIS A 213 1.12 18.48 0.14
N LEU A 214 0.99 17.40 -0.63
CA LEU A 214 2.10 16.56 -1.02
C LEU A 214 1.90 15.99 -2.43
N ASP A 215 2.99 15.83 -3.16
CA ASP A 215 3.01 15.24 -4.49
C ASP A 215 3.69 13.87 -4.43
N VAL A 216 2.92 12.81 -4.70
CA VAL A 216 3.44 11.44 -4.73
C VAL A 216 3.77 11.06 -6.17
N ARG A 217 5.03 10.70 -6.43
CA ARG A 217 5.51 10.22 -7.72
C ARG A 217 5.74 8.71 -7.67
N VAL A 218 5.16 7.99 -8.62
CA VAL A 218 5.25 6.53 -8.77
C VAL A 218 5.41 6.13 -10.25
N PRO A 219 5.78 4.87 -10.55
CA PRO A 219 5.77 4.37 -11.92
C PRO A 219 4.36 4.36 -12.50
N LYS A 220 4.25 4.51 -13.83
CA LYS A 220 2.98 4.69 -14.53
C LYS A 220 1.85 3.71 -14.18
N PRO A 221 2.06 2.38 -14.10
CA PRO A 221 0.98 1.43 -13.85
C PRO A 221 0.60 1.30 -12.36
N VAL A 222 1.36 1.94 -11.47
CA VAL A 222 1.13 1.88 -10.02
C VAL A 222 0.09 2.91 -9.63
N GLU A 223 -0.96 2.45 -8.97
CA GLU A 223 -1.99 3.32 -8.43
C GLU A 223 -1.67 3.75 -6.99
N ILE A 224 -2.00 5.00 -6.70
CA ILE A 224 -1.97 5.59 -5.37
C ILE A 224 -3.43 5.84 -4.98
N PHE A 225 -3.82 5.61 -3.73
CA PHE A 225 -5.14 5.97 -3.22
C PHE A 225 -5.07 6.42 -1.78
N VAL A 226 -6.05 7.22 -1.37
CA VAL A 226 -6.19 7.75 -0.02
C VAL A 226 -7.37 7.04 0.61
N ARG A 227 -7.20 6.55 1.84
CA ARG A 227 -8.25 5.81 2.56
C ARG A 227 -8.29 6.24 4.04
N PRO A 228 -9.35 5.88 4.77
CA PRO A 228 -9.37 6.03 6.23
C PRO A 228 -8.19 5.29 6.89
N PRO A 229 -7.62 5.84 7.96
CA PRO A 229 -6.48 5.26 8.63
C PRO A 229 -6.81 3.87 9.19
N MET A 230 -5.92 2.90 8.97
CA MET A 230 -6.08 1.61 9.63
C MET A 230 -5.68 1.69 11.11
N PRO A 231 -6.37 0.96 12.00
CA PRO A 231 -6.06 0.93 13.43
C PRO A 231 -4.81 0.09 13.74
N VAL A 232 -3.66 0.53 13.25
CA VAL A 232 -2.37 -0.14 13.43
C VAL A 232 -1.49 0.62 14.42
N GLY A 233 -0.79 -0.11 15.30
CA GLY A 233 0.13 0.47 16.29
C GLY A 233 -0.43 0.48 17.72
N SER A 234 0.37 0.97 18.67
CA SER A 234 0.00 0.93 20.10
C SER A 234 -1.05 1.98 20.49
N GLY A 235 -1.19 3.06 19.73
CA GLY A 235 -2.16 4.13 20.00
C GLY A 235 -3.52 3.92 19.32
N SER A 236 -3.69 2.88 18.49
CA SER A 236 -4.95 2.67 17.75
C SER A 236 -6.13 2.30 18.62
N ALA A 237 -5.88 1.64 19.76
CA ALA A 237 -6.93 1.27 20.71
C ALA A 237 -7.62 2.47 21.36
N GLU A 238 -6.97 3.65 21.38
CA GLU A 238 -7.51 4.85 22.02
C GLU A 238 -8.53 5.59 21.14
N TRP A 239 -8.45 5.44 19.82
CA TRP A 239 -9.33 6.15 18.89
C TRP A 239 -10.21 5.23 18.03
N TYR A 240 -9.79 3.99 17.77
CA TYR A 240 -10.58 3.08 16.94
C TYR A 240 -11.65 2.39 17.78
N GLN A 241 -12.90 2.76 17.53
CA GLN A 241 -14.05 2.07 18.10
C GLN A 241 -14.47 0.92 17.17
N TYR A 242 -14.43 -0.30 17.69
CA TYR A 242 -15.01 -1.44 16.96
C TYR A 242 -16.51 -1.23 16.86
N GLN A 243 -17.03 -1.31 15.63
CA GLN A 243 -18.45 -1.41 15.42
C GLN A 243 -18.90 -2.80 15.91
N GLU A 244 -19.68 -2.82 17.00
CA GLU A 244 -20.39 -4.03 17.41
C GLU A 244 -21.44 -4.34 16.34
N LEU A 245 -21.43 -5.57 15.85
CA LEU A 245 -22.41 -6.03 14.88
C LEU A 245 -23.75 -6.19 15.58
N THR A 246 -24.83 -5.85 14.88
CA THR A 246 -26.18 -6.18 15.35
C THR A 246 -26.43 -7.69 15.26
N GLU A 247 -27.35 -8.23 16.07
CA GLU A 247 -27.71 -9.65 16.05
C GLU A 247 -28.07 -10.13 14.62
N ALA A 248 -28.75 -9.28 13.84
CA ALA A 248 -29.10 -9.56 12.45
C ALA A 248 -27.87 -9.66 11.52
N GLU A 249 -26.82 -8.87 11.74
CA GLU A 249 -25.58 -8.93 10.96
C GLU A 249 -24.71 -10.13 11.37
N GLU A 250 -24.77 -10.54 12.64
CA GLU A 250 -24.10 -11.76 13.11
C GLU A 250 -24.72 -13.02 12.49
N GLU A 251 -26.05 -13.08 12.35
CA GLU A 251 -26.74 -14.20 11.71
C GLU A 251 -26.41 -14.35 10.22
N LEU A 252 -26.11 -13.24 9.53
CA LEU A 252 -25.70 -13.23 8.12
C LEU A 252 -24.24 -13.65 7.90
N ARG A 253 -23.45 -13.79 8.96
CA ARG A 253 -22.04 -14.18 8.85
C ARG A 253 -21.96 -15.62 8.30
N PRO A 254 -21.10 -15.89 7.32
CA PRO A 254 -20.88 -17.26 6.83
C PRO A 254 -20.54 -18.18 8.00
N LYS A 255 -21.33 -19.23 8.21
CA LYS A 255 -21.08 -20.19 9.29
C LYS A 255 -19.84 -21.00 8.94
N TRP A 256 -18.84 -20.96 9.81
CA TRP A 256 -17.66 -21.80 9.67
C TRP A 256 -18.03 -23.20 10.14
N TYR A 257 -18.08 -24.15 9.21
CA TYR A 257 -18.20 -25.56 9.51
C TYR A 257 -16.77 -26.11 9.68
N TYR A 258 -16.47 -26.66 10.86
CA TYR A 258 -15.19 -27.30 11.18
C TYR A 258 -15.21 -28.77 10.78
#